data_AF-A0A832HZL2-F1
#
_entry.id   AF-A0A832HZL2-F1
#
_cell.length_a   1.000
_cell.length_b   1.000
_cell.length_c   1.000
_cell.angle_alpha   90.00
_cell.angle_beta   90.00
_cell.angle_gamma   90.00
#
_symmetry.space_group_name_H-M   'P 1'
#
loop_
_entity.id
_entity.type
_entity.pdbx_description
1 polymer ?
#
loop_
_entity_poly.entity_id
_entity_poly.type
_entity_poly.pdbx_seq_one_letter_code
_entity_poly.pdbx_strand_id
1 'polypeptide(L)'
;MARAWRAYQPRSRRRRRRAPAGVRTGGGSGVMASPGTVRADFERIVRLPESALDLARAALLVAAESDPAVDVDSEAARLDRWAAEFSRRIEPGWNNLQKLARLRAYVFEDLGFVGDHEDYYHPDNSLLHRVMQRRRGVPLTLSIVFMEIGWRTGMPFEGVGFPGHFLVRLSGEPGDLLLDPYREGRSVHEDDCRRMLLEVSGGRLPFTPGLTASVGKRDMVLRLLHNLKGAWLRVGDDAQALAAVERLLVMRPGDAGETRDRGLLLYRLQRYGLAMEALRDYLRRAPDAEDRDSVAAHLERVMRLAAEMN
;
A
#
# COMPACT_ATOMS: atom_id res chain seq x y z
N MET A 1 12.43 -7.86 8.49
CA MET A 1 11.48 -7.91 9.61
C MET A 1 12.16 -8.23 10.96
N ALA A 2 12.92 -9.33 11.10
CA ALA A 2 13.54 -9.72 12.39
C ALA A 2 14.51 -8.70 13.04
N ARG A 3 15.15 -7.82 12.26
CA ARG A 3 16.03 -6.76 12.79
C ARG A 3 15.30 -5.52 13.34
N ALA A 4 14.06 -5.27 12.90
CA ALA A 4 13.30 -4.09 13.35
C ALA A 4 12.78 -4.23 14.79
N TRP A 5 12.57 -5.47 15.26
CA TRP A 5 12.00 -5.77 16.58
C TRP A 5 13.05 -5.91 17.70
N ARG A 6 14.34 -6.12 17.36
CA ARG A 6 15.40 -6.38 18.36
C ARG A 6 15.96 -5.14 19.06
N ALA A 7 15.67 -3.93 18.60
CA ALA A 7 16.41 -2.73 19.02
C ALA A 7 15.60 -1.64 19.76
N TYR A 8 14.32 -1.85 20.09
CA TYR A 8 13.49 -0.80 20.70
C TYR A 8 13.22 -1.03 22.20
N GLN A 9 13.83 -0.20 23.04
CA GLN A 9 13.47 -0.05 24.45
C GLN A 9 12.44 1.10 24.61
N PRO A 10 11.42 0.95 25.47
CA PRO A 10 10.34 1.91 25.60
C PRO A 10 10.84 3.22 26.21
N ARG A 11 10.78 4.33 25.47
CA ARG A 11 10.93 5.67 26.05
C ARG A 11 9.56 6.21 26.44
N SER A 12 9.32 6.28 27.75
CA SER A 12 8.20 6.98 28.36
C SER A 12 8.36 8.49 28.17
N ARG A 13 7.78 9.07 27.11
CA ARG A 13 7.50 10.52 27.07
C ARG A 13 6.14 10.79 26.45
N ARG A 14 5.16 11.04 27.32
CA ARG A 14 3.91 11.74 26.96
C ARG A 14 4.27 13.09 26.33
N ARG A 15 4.01 13.25 25.04
CA ARG A 15 3.83 14.57 24.42
C ARG A 15 2.35 14.79 24.15
N ARG A 16 1.75 15.74 24.86
CA ARG A 16 0.40 16.24 24.58
C ARG A 16 0.37 16.77 23.14
N ARG A 17 -0.52 16.22 22.30
CA ARG A 17 -0.88 16.80 21.00
C ARG A 17 -1.66 18.10 21.23
N ARG A 18 -1.22 19.19 20.59
CA ARG A 18 -2.06 20.38 20.35
C ARG A 18 -3.00 20.06 19.19
N ALA A 19 -4.30 20.31 19.38
CA ALA A 19 -5.29 20.23 18.33
C ALA A 19 -5.08 21.34 17.29
N PRO A 20 -5.26 21.09 15.98
CA PRO A 20 -5.32 22.15 15.00
C PRO A 20 -6.69 22.85 15.06
N ALA A 21 -6.66 24.16 14.84
CA ALA A 21 -7.80 25.06 14.91
C ALA A 21 -8.81 24.82 13.76
N GLY A 22 -10.06 25.19 14.02
CA GLY A 22 -11.26 24.84 13.28
C GLY A 22 -11.21 24.97 11.76
N VAL A 23 -11.75 23.94 11.10
CA VAL A 23 -12.23 24.01 9.71
C VAL A 23 -13.74 24.15 9.77
N ARG A 24 -14.25 25.17 9.09
CA ARG A 24 -15.68 25.51 8.96
C ARG A 24 -16.43 24.36 8.29
N THR A 25 -17.51 23.93 8.93
CA THR A 25 -18.50 22.98 8.39
C THR A 25 -19.30 23.64 7.27
N GLY A 26 -18.99 23.31 6.02
CA GLY A 26 -19.89 23.48 4.89
C GLY A 26 -20.79 22.24 4.77
N GLY A 27 -22.11 22.44 4.81
CA GLY A 27 -23.10 21.37 4.81
C GLY A 27 -23.14 20.60 3.50
N GLY A 28 -22.85 19.30 3.59
CA GLY A 28 -23.24 18.27 2.63
C GLY A 28 -23.69 17.06 3.43
N SER A 29 -24.99 16.77 3.43
CA SER A 29 -25.59 15.64 4.12
C SER A 29 -25.30 14.33 3.36
N GLY A 30 -24.05 13.88 3.40
CA GLY A 30 -23.68 12.50 3.10
C GLY A 30 -23.51 11.77 4.43
N VAL A 31 -24.22 10.66 4.63
CA VAL A 31 -24.01 9.79 5.80
C VAL A 31 -22.54 9.38 5.80
N MET A 32 -21.74 9.89 6.74
CA MET A 32 -20.34 9.48 6.87
C MET A 32 -20.29 7.98 7.12
N ALA A 33 -19.63 7.24 6.23
CA ALA A 33 -19.47 5.80 6.40
C ALA A 33 -18.69 5.52 7.69
N SER A 34 -19.23 4.65 8.54
CA SER A 34 -18.51 4.19 9.73
C SER A 34 -17.26 3.38 9.32
N PRO A 35 -16.21 3.31 10.15
CA PRO A 35 -15.06 2.45 9.88
C PRO A 35 -15.43 0.98 9.63
N GLY A 36 -16.46 0.47 10.31
CA GLY A 36 -16.97 -0.89 10.12
C GLY A 36 -17.60 -1.12 8.75
N THR A 37 -18.34 -0.14 8.22
CA THR A 37 -18.88 -0.20 6.85
C THR A 37 -17.78 -0.15 5.80
N VAL A 38 -16.74 0.67 6.02
CA VAL A 38 -15.59 0.75 5.11
C VAL A 38 -14.81 -0.57 5.07
N ARG A 39 -14.62 -1.23 6.23
CA ARG A 39 -13.97 -2.55 6.30
C ARG A 39 -14.76 -3.60 5.53
N ALA A 40 -16.09 -3.64 5.69
CA ALA A 40 -16.94 -4.59 4.97
C ALA A 40 -16.90 -4.36 3.45
N ASP A 41 -16.85 -3.10 3.01
CA ASP A 41 -16.68 -2.78 1.58
C ASP A 41 -15.33 -3.21 1.03
N PHE A 42 -14.25 -2.98 1.80
CA PHE A 42 -12.91 -3.46 1.43
C PHE A 42 -12.90 -4.98 1.29
N GLU A 43 -13.43 -5.70 2.28
CA GLU A 43 -13.56 -7.16 2.28
C GLU A 43 -14.31 -7.68 1.06
N ARG A 44 -15.42 -7.04 0.71
CA ARG A 44 -16.20 -7.39 -0.48
C ARG A 44 -15.39 -7.22 -1.76
N ILE A 45 -14.71 -6.09 -1.95
CA ILE A 45 -13.94 -5.81 -3.17
C ILE A 45 -12.76 -6.76 -3.33
N VAL A 46 -11.97 -7.02 -2.29
CA VAL A 46 -10.77 -7.87 -2.41
C VAL A 46 -11.09 -9.35 -2.61
N ARG A 47 -12.34 -9.78 -2.37
CA ARG A 47 -12.84 -11.14 -2.66
C ARG A 47 -13.37 -11.31 -4.08
N LEU A 48 -13.54 -10.24 -4.85
CA LEU A 48 -13.97 -10.34 -6.26
C LEU A 48 -12.88 -11.01 -7.12
N PRO A 49 -13.25 -11.66 -8.24
CA PRO A 49 -12.28 -12.11 -9.24
C PRO A 49 -11.35 -10.97 -9.70
N GLU A 50 -10.12 -11.27 -10.11
CA GLU A 50 -9.12 -10.24 -10.53
C GLU A 50 -9.65 -9.26 -11.58
N SER A 51 -10.44 -9.75 -12.54
CA SER A 51 -11.05 -8.92 -13.59
C SER A 51 -12.07 -7.93 -13.04
N ALA A 52 -12.76 -8.26 -11.96
CA ALA A 52 -13.80 -7.44 -11.31
C ALA A 52 -13.28 -6.63 -10.11
N LEU A 53 -12.04 -6.88 -9.66
CA LEU A 53 -11.42 -6.11 -8.59
C LEU A 53 -11.09 -4.70 -9.09
N ASP A 54 -11.71 -3.69 -8.49
CA ASP A 54 -11.38 -2.28 -8.69
C ASP A 54 -10.21 -1.88 -7.77
N LEU A 55 -9.04 -1.68 -8.37
CA LEU A 55 -7.79 -1.46 -7.65
C LEU A 55 -7.78 -0.08 -6.98
N ALA A 56 -8.13 0.99 -7.71
CA ALA A 56 -8.26 2.33 -7.15
C ALA A 56 -9.23 2.35 -5.96
N ARG A 57 -10.40 1.75 -6.10
CA ARG A 57 -11.41 1.72 -5.02
C ARG A 57 -10.91 0.94 -3.81
N ALA A 58 -10.26 -0.21 -4.02
CA ALA A 58 -9.63 -0.95 -2.92
C ALA A 58 -8.56 -0.11 -2.20
N ALA A 59 -7.70 0.60 -2.94
CA ALA A 59 -6.67 1.46 -2.37
C ALA A 59 -7.24 2.69 -1.62
N LEU A 60 -8.37 3.24 -2.08
CA LEU A 60 -9.06 4.34 -1.39
C LEU A 60 -9.76 3.87 -0.11
N LEU A 61 -10.37 2.69 -0.10
CA LEU A 61 -10.99 2.11 1.10
C LEU A 61 -9.95 1.83 2.20
N VAL A 62 -8.72 1.44 1.83
CA VAL A 62 -7.62 1.30 2.79
C VAL A 62 -7.38 2.61 3.54
N ALA A 63 -7.43 3.76 2.85
CA ALA A 63 -7.29 5.06 3.48
C ALA A 63 -8.53 5.47 4.30
N ALA A 64 -9.73 5.25 3.76
CA ALA A 64 -10.98 5.75 4.34
C ALA A 64 -11.32 5.15 5.71
N GLU A 65 -10.90 3.92 6.00
CA GLU A 65 -11.16 3.35 7.34
C GLU A 65 -10.26 3.98 8.41
N SER A 66 -9.13 4.57 8.01
CA SER A 66 -8.22 5.29 8.90
C SER A 66 -8.47 6.80 8.95
N ASP A 67 -9.11 7.35 7.91
CA ASP A 67 -9.48 8.76 7.79
C ASP A 67 -10.93 8.84 7.26
N PRO A 68 -11.93 8.99 8.16
CA PRO A 68 -13.34 9.07 7.77
C PRO A 68 -13.69 10.26 6.87
N ALA A 69 -12.78 11.23 6.69
CA ALA A 69 -12.97 12.34 5.77
C ALA A 69 -12.73 11.96 4.29
N VAL A 70 -12.18 10.78 4.01
CA VAL A 70 -11.95 10.31 2.64
C VAL A 70 -13.26 9.88 2.01
N ASP A 71 -13.73 10.68 1.05
CA ASP A 71 -14.82 10.33 0.16
C ASP A 71 -14.28 9.46 -0.99
N VAL A 72 -14.50 8.15 -0.87
CA VAL A 72 -14.03 7.15 -1.85
C VAL A 72 -14.61 7.39 -3.24
N ASP A 73 -15.88 7.80 -3.33
CA ASP A 73 -16.55 8.01 -4.62
C ASP A 73 -16.03 9.26 -5.31
N SER A 74 -15.84 10.35 -4.56
CA SER A 74 -15.27 11.59 -5.10
C SER A 74 -13.83 11.41 -5.59
N GLU A 75 -13.01 10.66 -4.85
CA GLU A 75 -11.63 10.36 -5.25
C GLU A 75 -11.56 9.38 -6.43
N ALA A 76 -12.45 8.39 -6.52
CA ALA A 76 -12.54 7.53 -7.70
C ALA A 76 -12.97 8.33 -8.94
N ALA A 77 -13.98 9.19 -8.80
CA ALA A 77 -14.43 10.08 -9.86
C ALA A 77 -13.34 11.07 -10.32
N ARG A 78 -12.33 11.33 -9.47
CA ARG A 78 -11.17 12.16 -9.84
C ARG A 78 -10.29 11.47 -10.89
N LEU A 79 -10.10 10.16 -10.79
CA LEU A 79 -9.41 9.37 -11.82
C LEU A 79 -10.21 9.33 -13.12
N ASP A 80 -11.54 9.21 -13.03
CA ASP A 80 -12.43 9.27 -14.20
C ASP A 80 -12.32 10.61 -14.92
N ARG A 81 -12.27 11.73 -14.17
CA ARG A 81 -12.06 13.07 -14.75
C ARG A 81 -10.73 13.19 -15.47
N TRP A 82 -9.63 12.68 -14.88
CA TRP A 82 -8.34 12.70 -15.57
C TRP A 82 -8.30 11.80 -16.79
N ALA A 83 -8.95 10.65 -16.76
CA ALA A 83 -9.04 9.77 -17.91
C ALA A 83 -9.88 10.40 -19.04
N ALA A 84 -10.98 11.08 -18.71
CA ALA A 84 -11.79 11.81 -19.68
C ALA A 84 -11.03 12.99 -20.30
N GLU A 85 -10.22 13.70 -19.52
CA GLU A 85 -9.32 14.73 -20.04
C GLU A 85 -8.21 14.14 -20.92
N PHE A 86 -7.58 13.04 -20.49
CA PHE A 86 -6.59 12.34 -21.31
C PHE A 86 -7.19 11.83 -22.62
N SER A 87 -8.41 11.30 -22.59
CA SER A 87 -9.11 10.80 -23.77
C SER A 87 -9.38 11.88 -24.82
N ARG A 88 -9.48 13.16 -24.42
CA ARG A 88 -9.61 14.30 -25.36
C ARG A 88 -8.27 14.71 -25.99
N ARG A 89 -7.17 14.17 -25.49
CA ARG A 89 -5.79 14.47 -25.93
C ARG A 89 -5.20 13.35 -26.80
N ILE A 90 -5.95 12.30 -27.09
CA ILE A 90 -5.57 11.18 -27.95
C ILE A 90 -6.46 11.17 -29.20
N GLU A 91 -5.89 10.84 -30.35
CA GLU A 91 -6.66 10.73 -31.60
C GLU A 91 -7.22 9.31 -31.79
N PRO A 92 -8.38 9.16 -32.45
CA PRO A 92 -8.84 7.88 -32.95
C PRO A 92 -7.75 7.23 -33.82
N GLY A 93 -7.44 5.95 -33.56
CA GLY A 93 -6.47 5.17 -34.34
C GLY A 93 -5.02 5.24 -33.84
N TRP A 94 -4.70 6.02 -32.80
CA TRP A 94 -3.38 5.96 -32.18
C TRP A 94 -3.07 4.58 -31.61
N ASN A 95 -1.84 4.10 -31.86
CA ASN A 95 -1.32 2.88 -31.25
C ASN A 95 -0.91 3.12 -29.78
N ASN A 96 -0.56 2.05 -29.05
CA ASN A 96 -0.25 2.20 -27.63
C ASN A 96 1.01 3.03 -27.36
N LEU A 97 1.99 3.04 -28.27
CA LEU A 97 3.21 3.85 -28.12
C LEU A 97 2.92 5.35 -28.22
N GLN A 98 2.06 5.76 -29.17
CA GLN A 98 1.60 7.14 -29.30
C GLN A 98 0.79 7.56 -28.07
N LYS A 99 -0.13 6.70 -27.60
CA LYS A 99 -0.88 6.93 -26.36
C LYS A 99 0.05 7.02 -25.15
N LEU A 100 1.05 6.15 -25.04
CA LEU A 100 2.03 6.14 -23.96
C LEU A 100 2.83 7.43 -23.90
N ALA A 101 3.33 7.92 -25.04
CA ALA A 101 4.05 9.19 -25.09
C ALA A 101 3.19 10.35 -24.58
N ARG A 102 1.92 10.41 -25.00
CA ARG A 102 0.97 11.43 -24.51
C ARG A 102 0.60 11.24 -23.04
N LEU A 103 0.48 10.00 -22.57
CA LEU A 103 0.14 9.70 -21.17
C LEU A 103 1.27 10.12 -20.23
N ARG A 104 2.53 9.89 -20.62
CA ARG A 104 3.70 10.34 -19.85
C ARG A 104 3.68 11.86 -19.65
N ALA A 105 3.59 12.62 -20.75
CA ALA A 105 3.49 14.08 -20.68
C ALA A 105 2.30 14.51 -19.82
N TYR A 106 1.14 13.89 -20.01
CA TYR A 106 -0.06 14.25 -19.24
C TYR A 106 0.08 13.97 -17.73
N VAL A 107 0.56 12.78 -17.34
CA VAL A 107 0.64 12.41 -15.92
C VAL A 107 1.77 13.15 -15.20
N PHE A 108 2.94 13.27 -15.82
CA PHE A 108 4.14 13.76 -15.15
C PHE A 108 4.41 15.25 -15.38
N GLU A 109 4.00 15.80 -16.53
CA GLU A 109 4.18 17.24 -16.84
C GLU A 109 2.90 18.01 -16.50
N ASP A 110 1.74 17.64 -17.07
CA ASP A 110 0.51 18.42 -16.90
C ASP A 110 -0.12 18.24 -15.51
N LEU A 111 -0.23 17.00 -15.03
CA LEU A 111 -0.75 16.71 -13.69
C LEU A 111 0.33 16.86 -12.60
N GLY A 112 1.61 16.90 -12.99
CA GLY A 112 2.75 17.17 -12.11
C GLY A 112 3.08 16.05 -11.12
N PHE A 113 2.74 14.78 -11.41
CA PHE A 113 3.10 13.68 -10.54
C PHE A 113 4.61 13.45 -10.50
N VAL A 114 5.16 13.17 -9.31
CA VAL A 114 6.60 12.94 -9.14
C VAL A 114 6.88 11.95 -8.00
N GLY A 115 7.99 11.21 -8.11
CA GLY A 115 8.51 10.38 -7.04
C GLY A 115 8.97 11.19 -5.83
N ASP A 116 8.65 10.74 -4.62
CA ASP A 116 9.14 11.39 -3.40
C ASP A 116 10.43 10.75 -2.89
N HIS A 117 11.57 11.40 -3.18
CA HIS A 117 12.89 10.94 -2.78
C HIS A 117 13.33 11.42 -1.39
N GLU A 118 12.71 12.48 -0.87
CA GLU A 118 13.11 13.12 0.39
C GLU A 118 12.47 12.42 1.58
N ASP A 119 11.18 12.11 1.48
CA ASP A 119 10.42 11.46 2.55
C ASP A 119 9.74 10.19 2.04
N TYR A 120 10.53 9.34 1.35
CA TYR A 120 10.06 8.13 0.67
C TYR A 120 9.16 7.23 1.54
N TYR A 121 9.46 7.15 2.84
CA TYR A 121 8.75 6.28 3.77
C TYR A 121 7.63 6.97 4.55
N HIS A 122 7.27 8.21 4.21
CA HIS A 122 6.10 8.87 4.77
C HIS A 122 4.82 8.10 4.38
N PRO A 123 3.89 7.85 5.33
CA PRO A 123 2.63 7.16 5.03
C PRO A 123 1.81 7.79 3.90
N ASP A 124 1.79 9.12 3.80
CA ASP A 124 1.12 9.85 2.70
C ASP A 124 1.55 9.40 1.31
N ASN A 125 2.81 8.97 1.15
CA ASN A 125 3.31 8.51 -0.15
C ASN A 125 2.76 7.14 -0.54
N SER A 126 2.08 6.44 0.37
CA SER A 126 1.37 5.17 0.13
C SER A 126 -0.15 5.27 0.26
N LEU A 127 -0.70 6.43 0.63
CA LEU A 127 -2.15 6.66 0.72
C LEU A 127 -2.64 7.29 -0.60
N LEU A 128 -3.43 6.55 -1.40
CA LEU A 128 -3.77 6.98 -2.78
C LEU A 128 -4.42 8.38 -2.84
N HIS A 129 -5.34 8.70 -1.93
CA HIS A 129 -5.95 10.04 -1.88
C HIS A 129 -4.92 11.16 -1.61
N ARG A 130 -3.95 10.93 -0.72
CA ARG A 130 -2.85 11.87 -0.45
C ARG A 130 -1.91 11.98 -1.64
N VAL A 131 -1.59 10.88 -2.30
CA VAL A 131 -0.77 10.87 -3.52
C VAL A 131 -1.45 11.68 -4.63
N MET A 132 -2.75 11.48 -4.83
CA MET A 132 -3.53 12.24 -5.80
C MET A 132 -3.62 13.73 -5.44
N GLN A 133 -3.75 14.08 -4.15
CA GLN A 133 -3.77 15.47 -3.69
C GLN A 133 -2.41 16.16 -3.84
N ARG A 134 -1.34 15.52 -3.36
CA ARG A 134 0.02 16.08 -3.29
C ARG A 134 0.82 15.94 -4.59
N ARG A 135 0.36 15.09 -5.52
CA ARG A 135 1.09 14.68 -6.73
C ARG A 135 2.44 14.01 -6.44
N ARG A 136 2.59 13.43 -5.24
CA ARG A 136 3.83 12.80 -4.78
C ARG A 136 3.55 11.43 -4.21
N GLY A 137 4.36 10.43 -4.53
CA GLY A 137 4.14 9.07 -4.04
C GLY A 137 5.34 8.15 -4.23
N VAL A 138 5.14 6.89 -3.83
CA VAL A 138 6.10 5.79 -4.03
C VAL A 138 5.83 5.06 -5.36
N PRO A 139 6.73 4.17 -5.82
CA PRO A 139 6.60 3.51 -7.13
C PRO A 139 5.27 2.81 -7.36
N LEU A 140 4.73 2.14 -6.33
CA LEU A 140 3.44 1.45 -6.45
C LEU A 140 2.29 2.44 -6.66
N THR A 141 2.18 3.50 -5.86
CA THR A 141 1.03 4.41 -5.93
C THR A 141 1.04 5.30 -7.18
N LEU A 142 2.22 5.70 -7.65
CA LEU A 142 2.34 6.41 -8.93
C LEU A 142 1.99 5.47 -10.09
N SER A 143 2.40 4.21 -10.02
CA SER A 143 1.98 3.18 -10.97
C SER A 143 0.47 2.94 -10.96
N ILE A 144 -0.18 2.96 -9.78
CA ILE A 144 -1.65 2.87 -9.70
C ILE A 144 -2.30 4.03 -10.45
N VAL A 145 -1.92 5.30 -10.18
CA VAL A 145 -2.48 6.45 -10.89
C VAL A 145 -2.27 6.34 -12.40
N PHE A 146 -1.06 6.00 -12.82
CA PHE A 146 -0.69 5.85 -14.23
C PHE A 146 -1.52 4.77 -14.95
N MET A 147 -1.64 3.60 -14.33
CA MET A 147 -2.42 2.49 -14.90
C MET A 147 -3.91 2.76 -14.89
N GLU A 148 -4.46 3.38 -13.84
CA GLU A 148 -5.90 3.68 -13.74
C GLU A 148 -6.37 4.65 -14.85
N ILE A 149 -5.54 5.62 -15.24
CA ILE A 149 -5.80 6.50 -16.39
C ILE A 149 -5.65 5.72 -17.70
N GLY A 150 -4.61 4.89 -17.82
CA GLY A 150 -4.37 4.05 -19.00
C GLY A 150 -5.48 3.03 -19.28
N TRP A 151 -5.91 2.28 -18.27
CA TRP A 151 -6.96 1.27 -18.40
C TRP A 151 -8.29 1.89 -18.86
N ARG A 152 -8.65 3.06 -18.32
CA ARG A 152 -9.85 3.80 -18.74
C ARG A 152 -9.81 4.30 -20.19
N THR A 153 -8.63 4.31 -20.80
CA THR A 153 -8.41 4.70 -22.20
C THR A 153 -7.94 3.53 -23.07
N GLY A 154 -8.13 2.30 -22.57
CA GLY A 154 -7.91 1.06 -23.30
C GLY A 154 -6.45 0.63 -23.43
N MET A 155 -5.54 1.18 -22.62
CA MET A 155 -4.14 0.74 -22.61
C MET A 155 -3.98 -0.55 -21.79
N PRO A 156 -3.36 -1.61 -22.34
CA PRO A 156 -3.21 -2.90 -21.67
C PRO A 156 -2.02 -2.88 -20.70
N PHE A 157 -2.15 -2.11 -19.61
CA PHE A 157 -1.11 -2.09 -18.59
C PHE A 157 -1.22 -3.27 -17.63
N GLU A 158 -0.07 -3.79 -17.21
CA GLU A 158 0.06 -4.82 -16.19
C GLU A 158 1.05 -4.35 -15.12
N GLY A 159 0.76 -4.64 -13.85
CA GLY A 159 1.67 -4.31 -12.76
C GLY A 159 2.84 -5.30 -12.71
N VAL A 160 4.04 -4.84 -12.34
CA VAL A 160 5.23 -5.71 -12.19
C VAL A 160 5.84 -5.51 -10.81
N GLY A 161 5.78 -6.57 -10.01
CA GLY A 161 6.25 -6.60 -8.63
C GLY A 161 7.77 -6.78 -8.51
N PHE A 162 8.56 -5.74 -8.78
CA PHE A 162 10.02 -5.83 -8.72
C PHE A 162 10.58 -5.74 -7.28
N PRO A 163 11.72 -6.40 -6.94
CA PRO A 163 12.35 -6.24 -5.62
C PRO A 163 12.72 -4.77 -5.35
N GLY A 164 12.27 -4.22 -4.22
CA GLY A 164 12.53 -2.82 -3.85
C GLY A 164 11.80 -1.76 -4.66
N HIS A 165 11.15 -2.11 -5.77
CA HIS A 165 10.56 -1.14 -6.71
C HIS A 165 9.27 -1.65 -7.35
N PHE A 166 8.51 -0.82 -8.06
CA PHE A 166 7.32 -1.28 -8.78
C PHE A 166 7.33 -0.70 -10.19
N LEU A 167 7.11 -1.57 -11.17
CA LEU A 167 7.15 -1.24 -12.58
C LEU A 167 5.77 -1.48 -13.21
N VAL A 168 5.58 -0.94 -14.40
CA VAL A 168 4.39 -1.17 -15.22
C VAL A 168 4.83 -1.76 -16.54
N ARG A 169 4.15 -2.80 -17.00
CA ARG A 169 4.32 -3.35 -18.35
C ARG A 169 3.20 -2.82 -19.23
N LEU A 170 3.54 -2.32 -20.42
CA LEU A 170 2.59 -2.16 -21.52
C LEU A 170 2.65 -3.44 -22.36
N SER A 171 1.62 -4.28 -22.27
CA SER A 171 1.58 -5.55 -23.00
C SER A 171 1.02 -5.39 -24.42
N GLY A 172 1.30 -6.36 -25.29
CA GLY A 172 0.75 -6.39 -26.66
C GLY A 172 1.51 -5.54 -27.66
N GLU A 173 2.64 -4.94 -27.28
CA GLU A 173 3.62 -4.34 -28.18
C GLU A 173 4.75 -5.33 -28.48
N PRO A 174 5.44 -5.24 -29.64
CA PRO A 174 6.60 -6.09 -29.91
C PRO A 174 7.66 -5.97 -28.80
N GLY A 175 7.83 -7.04 -28.03
CA GLY A 175 8.81 -7.13 -26.95
C GLY A 175 8.33 -6.72 -25.56
N ASP A 176 7.07 -6.28 -25.38
CA ASP A 176 6.49 -5.71 -24.16
C ASP A 176 7.35 -4.60 -23.51
N LEU A 177 6.76 -3.44 -23.20
CA LEU A 177 7.56 -2.35 -22.62
C LEU A 177 7.43 -2.30 -21.11
N LEU A 178 8.55 -2.42 -20.39
CA LEU A 178 8.61 -2.07 -18.97
C LEU A 178 8.81 -0.56 -18.81
N LEU A 179 8.09 0.01 -17.85
CA LEU A 179 7.99 1.42 -17.58
C LEU A 179 8.16 1.65 -16.07
N ASP A 180 8.79 2.76 -15.71
CA ASP A 180 8.93 3.19 -14.32
C ASP A 180 8.16 4.50 -14.06
N PRO A 181 6.89 4.45 -13.64
CA PRO A 181 6.12 5.64 -13.25
C PRO A 181 6.75 6.45 -12.11
N TYR A 182 7.62 5.87 -11.28
CA TYR A 182 8.35 6.63 -10.28
C TYR A 182 9.42 7.55 -10.90
N ARG A 183 9.96 7.14 -12.05
CA ARG A 183 10.89 7.90 -12.88
C ARG A 183 10.20 8.42 -14.13
N GLU A 184 9.05 9.07 -13.97
CA GLU A 184 8.31 9.77 -15.05
C GLU A 184 7.89 8.85 -16.21
N GLY A 185 7.67 7.57 -15.91
CA GLY A 185 7.25 6.56 -16.89
C GLY A 185 8.35 6.12 -17.84
N ARG A 186 9.63 6.43 -17.56
CA ARG A 186 10.78 6.03 -18.41
C ARG A 186 10.78 4.53 -18.71
N SER A 187 11.21 4.19 -19.92
CA SER A 187 11.39 2.79 -20.32
C SER A 187 12.50 2.14 -19.50
N VAL A 188 12.29 0.88 -19.11
CA VAL A 188 13.20 0.10 -18.28
C VAL A 188 13.65 -1.11 -19.07
N HIS A 189 14.96 -1.24 -19.26
CA HIS A 189 15.57 -2.39 -19.91
C HIS A 189 16.10 -3.40 -18.87
N GLU A 190 16.54 -4.57 -19.34
CA GLU A 190 17.08 -5.59 -18.47
C GLU A 190 18.29 -5.09 -17.66
N ASP A 191 19.18 -4.31 -18.28
CA ASP A 191 20.34 -3.72 -17.59
C ASP A 191 19.91 -2.77 -16.46
N ASP A 192 18.81 -2.03 -16.64
CA ASP A 192 18.23 -1.21 -15.57
C ASP A 192 17.73 -2.08 -14.42
N CYS A 193 17.05 -3.19 -14.73
CA CYS A 193 16.59 -4.15 -13.72
C CYS A 193 17.77 -4.75 -12.95
N ARG A 194 18.84 -5.14 -13.65
CA ARG A 194 20.06 -5.68 -13.03
C ARG A 194 20.70 -4.66 -12.08
N ARG A 195 20.77 -3.38 -12.48
CA ARG A 195 21.27 -2.30 -11.61
C ARG A 195 20.40 -2.08 -10.38
N MET A 196 19.07 -1.97 -10.54
CA MET A 196 18.14 -1.83 -9.42
C MET A 196 18.21 -3.02 -8.45
N LEU A 197 18.35 -4.25 -8.98
CA LEU A 197 18.48 -5.46 -8.16
C LEU A 197 19.79 -5.48 -7.38
N LEU A 198 20.88 -5.05 -7.98
CA LEU A 198 22.18 -4.94 -7.32
C LEU A 198 22.11 -3.96 -6.14
N GLU A 199 21.50 -2.79 -6.34
CA GLU A 199 21.31 -1.76 -5.31
C GLU A 199 20.48 -2.28 -4.13
N VAL A 200 19.35 -2.94 -4.39
CA VAL A 200 18.45 -3.40 -3.31
C VAL A 200 18.96 -4.65 -2.58
N SER A 201 19.64 -5.56 -3.29
CA SER A 201 20.06 -6.85 -2.73
C SER A 201 21.49 -6.88 -2.20
N GLY A 202 22.30 -5.86 -2.52
CA GLY A 202 23.74 -5.87 -2.24
C GLY A 202 24.46 -7.02 -2.95
N GLY A 203 24.01 -7.40 -4.15
CA GLY A 203 24.58 -8.47 -4.97
C GLY A 203 24.23 -9.90 -4.54
N ARG A 204 23.29 -10.07 -3.60
CA ARG A 204 22.93 -11.39 -3.06
C ARG A 204 21.87 -12.13 -3.87
N LEU A 205 21.16 -11.43 -4.75
CA LEU A 205 20.08 -12.00 -5.56
C LEU A 205 20.45 -11.91 -7.04
N PRO A 206 20.48 -13.04 -7.77
CA PRO A 206 20.67 -13.02 -9.22
C PRO A 206 19.41 -12.51 -9.91
N PHE A 207 19.59 -11.84 -11.05
CA PHE A 207 18.46 -11.47 -11.90
C PHE A 207 17.89 -12.73 -12.56
N THR A 208 16.56 -12.90 -12.48
CA THR A 208 15.83 -13.95 -13.20
C THR A 208 14.65 -13.32 -13.94
N PRO A 209 14.23 -13.87 -15.09
CA PRO A 209 13.07 -13.36 -15.84
C PRO A 209 11.77 -13.32 -15.01
N GLY A 210 11.65 -14.19 -14.00
CA GLY A 210 10.50 -14.19 -13.09
C GLY A 210 10.37 -12.92 -12.24
N LEU A 211 11.45 -12.16 -12.04
CA LEU A 211 11.41 -10.89 -11.29
C LEU A 211 10.64 -9.78 -12.01
N THR A 212 10.48 -9.89 -13.32
CA THR A 212 9.72 -8.93 -14.12
C THR A 212 8.33 -9.46 -14.50
N ALA A 213 7.91 -10.60 -13.96
CA ALA A 213 6.58 -11.16 -14.20
C ALA A 213 5.46 -10.21 -13.73
N SER A 214 4.36 -10.21 -14.48
CA SER A 214 3.18 -9.42 -14.14
C SER A 214 2.52 -9.95 -12.87
N VAL A 215 1.97 -9.04 -12.09
CA VAL A 215 1.25 -9.32 -10.85
C VAL A 215 -0.21 -8.87 -10.95
N GLY A 216 -1.09 -9.54 -10.19
CA GLY A 216 -2.50 -9.19 -10.14
C GLY A 216 -2.78 -7.93 -9.32
N LYS A 217 -3.99 -7.38 -9.45
CA LYS A 217 -4.43 -6.23 -8.67
C LYS A 217 -4.48 -6.56 -7.17
N ARG A 218 -4.80 -7.80 -6.81
CA ARG A 218 -4.77 -8.25 -5.40
C ARG A 218 -3.36 -8.20 -4.82
N ASP A 219 -2.34 -8.60 -5.58
CA ASP A 219 -0.94 -8.50 -5.14
C ASP A 219 -0.50 -7.04 -4.97
N MET A 220 -1.00 -6.15 -5.82
CA MET A 220 -0.79 -4.71 -5.66
C MET A 220 -1.41 -4.17 -4.37
N VAL A 221 -2.64 -4.57 -4.02
CA VAL A 221 -3.27 -4.18 -2.75
C VAL A 221 -2.50 -4.74 -1.55
N LEU A 222 -2.02 -5.98 -1.62
CA LEU A 222 -1.16 -6.56 -0.57
C LEU A 222 0.14 -5.76 -0.40
N ARG A 223 0.77 -5.38 -1.51
CA ARG A 223 1.99 -4.56 -1.48
C ARG A 223 1.74 -3.17 -0.92
N LEU A 224 0.60 -2.56 -1.25
CA LEU A 224 0.15 -1.28 -0.69
C LEU A 224 0.04 -1.35 0.85
N LEU A 225 -0.61 -2.40 1.36
CA LEU A 225 -0.76 -2.63 2.79
C LEU A 225 0.58 -2.88 3.49
N HIS A 226 1.49 -3.64 2.88
CA HIS A 226 2.85 -3.81 3.42
C HIS A 226 3.64 -2.50 3.46
N ASN A 227 3.54 -1.66 2.42
CA ASN A 227 4.17 -0.34 2.42
C ASN A 227 3.63 0.52 3.56
N LEU A 228 2.30 0.57 3.73
CA LEU A 228 1.64 1.33 4.80
C LEU A 228 2.02 0.80 6.18
N LYS A 229 1.97 -0.51 6.41
CA LYS A 229 2.43 -1.14 7.66
C LYS A 229 3.87 -0.71 7.97
N GLY A 230 4.77 -0.81 7.00
CA GLY A 230 6.17 -0.41 7.16
C GLY A 230 6.34 1.09 7.44
N ALA A 231 5.56 1.95 6.79
CA ALA A 231 5.57 3.40 7.00
C ALA A 231 5.07 3.77 8.40
N TRP A 232 3.92 3.24 8.82
CA TRP A 232 3.32 3.49 10.13
C TRP A 232 4.20 3.01 11.29
N LEU A 233 4.82 1.84 11.15
CA LEU A 233 5.78 1.33 12.13
C LEU A 233 6.99 2.26 12.31
N ARG A 234 7.48 2.90 11.24
CA ARG A 234 8.62 3.83 11.31
C ARG A 234 8.28 5.13 12.04
N VAL A 235 7.08 5.66 11.81
CA VAL A 235 6.62 6.88 12.49
C VAL A 235 6.03 6.59 13.88
N GLY A 236 5.97 5.31 14.28
CA GLY A 236 5.52 4.88 15.60
C GLY A 236 4.00 4.90 15.81
N ASP A 237 3.22 4.90 14.73
CA ASP A 237 1.76 4.83 14.80
C ASP A 237 1.28 3.37 14.79
N ASP A 238 1.26 2.76 15.98
CA ASP A 238 0.89 1.36 16.16
C ASP A 238 -0.57 1.08 15.80
N ALA A 239 -1.46 2.07 15.95
CA ALA A 239 -2.87 1.92 15.63
C ALA A 239 -3.07 1.79 14.11
N GLN A 240 -2.39 2.65 13.34
CA GLN A 240 -2.43 2.58 11.89
C GLN A 240 -1.70 1.35 11.33
N ALA A 241 -0.57 0.97 11.94
CA ALA A 241 0.11 -0.28 11.60
C ALA A 241 -0.79 -1.50 11.85
N LEU A 242 -1.49 -1.54 12.98
CA LEU A 242 -2.44 -2.61 13.29
C LEU A 242 -3.57 -2.66 12.27
N ALA A 243 -4.12 -1.52 11.89
CA ALA A 243 -5.18 -1.45 10.89
C ALA A 243 -4.71 -2.04 9.54
N ALA A 244 -3.48 -1.76 9.11
CA ALA A 244 -2.90 -2.36 7.90
C ALA A 244 -2.75 -3.89 8.04
N VAL A 245 -2.25 -4.38 9.18
CA VAL A 245 -2.10 -5.81 9.48
C VAL A 245 -3.46 -6.54 9.45
N GLU A 246 -4.51 -5.95 10.01
CA GLU A 246 -5.82 -6.57 10.01
C GLU A 246 -6.41 -6.68 8.60
N ARG A 247 -6.12 -5.74 7.70
CA ARG A 247 -6.51 -5.84 6.28
C ARG A 247 -5.66 -6.88 5.53
N LEU A 248 -4.39 -7.04 5.87
CA LEU A 248 -3.55 -8.13 5.35
C LEU A 248 -4.14 -9.48 5.75
N LEU A 249 -4.57 -9.64 7.00
CA LEU A 249 -5.21 -10.87 7.49
C LEU A 249 -6.61 -11.11 6.88
N VAL A 250 -7.34 -10.06 6.49
CA VAL A 250 -8.55 -10.22 5.67
C VAL A 250 -8.22 -10.87 4.32
N MET A 251 -7.15 -10.42 3.68
CA MET A 251 -6.75 -10.93 2.36
C MET A 251 -6.05 -12.28 2.43
N ARG A 252 -5.35 -12.56 3.54
CA ARG A 252 -4.64 -13.82 3.81
C ARG A 252 -4.91 -14.31 5.25
N PRO A 253 -6.06 -14.95 5.52
CA PRO A 253 -6.51 -15.37 6.87
C PRO A 253 -5.66 -16.44 7.59
N GLY A 254 -4.47 -16.75 7.09
CA GLY A 254 -3.56 -17.73 7.68
C GLY A 254 -2.10 -17.27 7.69
N ASP A 255 -1.82 -16.00 7.37
CA ASP A 255 -0.45 -15.50 7.38
C ASP A 255 0.08 -15.40 8.82
N ALA A 256 0.94 -16.35 9.18
CA ALA A 256 1.50 -16.43 10.53
C ALA A 256 2.31 -15.18 10.89
N GLY A 257 3.04 -14.59 9.93
CA GLY A 257 3.82 -13.37 10.15
C GLY A 257 2.94 -12.18 10.50
N GLU A 258 1.80 -12.04 9.80
CA GLU A 258 0.83 -10.99 10.09
C GLU A 258 0.06 -11.25 11.40
N THR A 259 -0.24 -12.51 11.74
CA THR A 259 -0.83 -12.87 13.04
C THR A 259 0.11 -12.53 14.21
N ARG A 260 1.41 -12.81 14.07
CA ARG A 260 2.43 -12.39 15.05
C ARG A 260 2.43 -10.88 15.22
N ASP A 261 2.53 -10.14 14.12
CA ASP A 261 2.64 -8.69 14.14
C ASP A 261 1.36 -8.04 14.72
N ARG A 262 0.17 -8.62 14.45
CA ARG A 262 -1.10 -8.24 15.08
C ARG A 262 -1.00 -8.36 16.60
N GLY A 263 -0.54 -9.50 17.11
CA GLY A 263 -0.40 -9.74 18.55
C GLY A 263 0.57 -8.76 19.22
N LEU A 264 1.72 -8.48 18.59
CA LEU A 264 2.71 -7.54 19.10
C LEU A 264 2.20 -6.09 19.11
N LEU A 265 1.46 -5.68 18.07
CA LEU A 265 0.85 -4.36 18.00
C LEU A 265 -0.29 -4.18 19.01
N LEU A 266 -1.15 -5.19 19.16
CA LEU A 266 -2.21 -5.19 20.19
C LEU A 266 -1.62 -5.11 21.59
N TYR A 267 -0.51 -5.80 21.85
CA TYR A 267 0.23 -5.70 23.12
C TYR A 267 0.72 -4.27 23.37
N ARG A 268 1.33 -3.61 22.37
CA ARG A 268 1.80 -2.22 22.47
C ARG A 268 0.66 -1.23 22.70
N LEU A 269 -0.51 -1.51 22.14
CA LEU A 269 -1.75 -0.75 22.33
C LEU A 269 -2.52 -1.13 23.60
N GLN A 270 -1.93 -1.97 24.47
CA GLN A 270 -2.51 -2.43 25.74
C GLN A 270 -3.85 -3.18 25.60
N ARG A 271 -4.12 -3.74 24.41
CA ARG A 271 -5.30 -4.58 24.14
C ARG A 271 -4.96 -6.04 24.45
N TYR A 272 -4.68 -6.32 25.72
CA TYR A 272 -4.02 -7.55 26.17
C TYR A 272 -4.77 -8.84 25.85
N GLY A 273 -6.11 -8.88 25.98
CA GLY A 273 -6.89 -10.08 25.64
C GLY A 273 -6.72 -10.50 24.17
N LEU A 274 -6.92 -9.55 23.25
CA LEU A 274 -6.74 -9.78 21.82
C LEU A 274 -5.28 -10.05 21.45
N ALA A 275 -4.33 -9.43 22.15
CA ALA A 275 -2.90 -9.72 21.97
C ALA A 275 -2.58 -11.17 22.32
N MET A 276 -3.08 -11.68 23.45
CA MET A 276 -2.89 -13.07 23.87
C MET A 276 -3.46 -14.05 22.85
N GLU A 277 -4.66 -13.80 22.34
CA GLU A 277 -5.29 -14.63 21.31
C GLU A 277 -4.41 -14.74 20.06
N ALA A 278 -3.96 -13.61 19.52
CA ALA A 278 -3.13 -13.58 18.33
C ALA A 278 -1.76 -14.23 18.54
N LEU A 279 -1.07 -13.95 19.66
CA LEU A 279 0.24 -14.52 19.95
C LEU A 279 0.17 -16.04 20.18
N ARG A 280 -0.89 -16.54 20.84
CA ARG A 280 -1.13 -17.98 20.99
C ARG A 280 -1.38 -18.66 19.64
N ASP A 281 -2.18 -18.02 18.78
CA ASP A 281 -2.45 -18.55 17.44
C ASP A 281 -1.17 -18.63 16.60
N TYR A 282 -0.32 -17.60 16.65
CA TYR A 282 0.99 -17.62 16.00
C TYR A 282 1.86 -18.79 16.48
N LEU A 283 2.06 -18.92 17.79
CA LEU A 283 2.91 -19.97 18.38
C LEU A 283 2.41 -21.38 18.07
N ARG A 284 1.09 -21.55 17.87
CA ARG A 284 0.50 -22.83 17.45
C ARG A 284 0.76 -23.14 15.98
N ARG A 285 0.67 -22.13 15.10
CA ARG A 285 0.78 -22.30 13.64
C ARG A 285 2.22 -22.33 13.14
N ALA A 286 3.15 -21.72 13.87
CA ALA A 286 4.56 -21.63 13.51
C ALA A 286 5.46 -22.17 14.64
N PRO A 287 5.38 -23.49 14.95
CA PRO A 287 6.12 -24.09 16.07
C PRO A 287 7.65 -24.06 15.90
N ASP A 288 8.14 -23.97 14.66
CA ASP A 288 9.58 -23.98 14.34
C ASP A 288 10.12 -22.60 13.91
N ALA A 289 9.36 -21.52 14.17
CA ALA A 289 9.80 -20.18 13.80
C ALA A 289 11.02 -19.72 14.61
N GLU A 290 12.00 -19.09 13.93
CA GLU A 290 13.23 -18.59 14.56
C GLU A 290 13.00 -17.57 15.69
N ASP A 291 11.87 -16.87 15.67
CA ASP A 291 11.49 -15.86 16.67
C ASP A 291 10.52 -16.38 17.73
N ARG A 292 10.21 -17.68 17.74
CA ARG A 292 9.24 -18.31 18.65
C ARG A 292 9.48 -17.95 20.10
N ASP A 293 10.69 -18.14 20.61
CA ASP A 293 11.00 -17.92 22.03
C ASP A 293 10.84 -16.44 22.42
N SER A 294 11.21 -15.52 21.51
CA SER A 294 10.96 -14.09 21.72
C SER A 294 9.46 -13.79 21.78
N VAL A 295 8.66 -14.44 20.94
CA VAL A 295 7.20 -14.23 20.92
C VAL A 295 6.54 -14.86 22.15
N ALA A 296 7.01 -16.02 22.61
CA ALA A 296 6.56 -16.65 23.84
C ALA A 296 6.82 -15.76 25.07
N ALA A 297 8.00 -15.15 25.16
CA ALA A 297 8.31 -14.19 26.22
C ALA A 297 7.38 -12.97 26.22
N HIS A 298 6.98 -12.48 25.03
CA HIS A 298 5.95 -11.43 24.93
C HIS A 298 4.59 -11.91 25.45
N LEU A 299 4.16 -13.12 25.09
CA LEU A 299 2.92 -13.69 25.57
C LEU A 299 2.89 -13.82 27.10
N GLU A 300 3.95 -14.33 27.72
CA GLU A 300 4.05 -14.40 29.18
C GLU A 300 3.95 -13.03 29.84
N ARG A 301 4.60 -12.02 29.24
CA ARG A 301 4.53 -10.65 29.75
C ARG A 301 3.12 -10.08 29.65
N VAL A 302 2.41 -10.33 28.54
CA VAL A 302 1.02 -9.92 28.37
C VAL A 302 0.12 -10.60 29.41
N MET A 303 0.34 -11.88 29.68
CA MET A 303 -0.43 -12.64 30.68
C MET A 303 -0.26 -12.07 32.09
N ARG A 304 0.96 -11.70 32.50
CA ARG A 304 1.20 -11.05 33.80
C ARG A 304 0.48 -9.70 33.90
N LEU A 305 0.62 -8.85 32.87
CA LEU A 305 -0.02 -7.54 32.85
C LEU A 305 -1.55 -7.63 32.86
N ALA A 306 -2.13 -8.61 32.16
CA ALA A 306 -3.58 -8.84 32.17
C ALA A 306 -4.07 -9.29 33.56
N ALA A 307 -3.28 -10.10 34.28
CA ALA A 307 -3.62 -10.55 35.63
C ALA A 307 -3.53 -9.43 36.67
N GLU A 308 -2.63 -8.45 36.49
CA GLU A 308 -2.49 -7.28 37.37
C GLU A 308 -3.64 -6.25 37.21
N MET A 309 -4.43 -6.34 36.14
CA MET A 309 -5.54 -5.43 35.85
C MET A 309 -6.92 -5.94 36.28
N ASN A 310 -7.00 -7.22 36.69
CA ASN A 310 -8.19 -7.86 37.24
C ASN A 310 -8.14 -7.88 38.76
#